data_AF-A0A7J9JCB1-F1
#
_entry.id   AF-A0A7J9JCB1-F1
#
_cell.length_a   1.000
_cell.length_b   1.000
_cell.length_c   1.000
_cell.angle_alpha   90.00
_cell.angle_beta   90.00
_cell.angle_gamma   90.00
#
_symmetry.space_group_name_H-M   'P 1'
#
loop_
_entity.id
_entity.type
_entity.pdbx_description
1 polymer ?
#
loop_
_entity_poly.entity_id
_entity_poly.type
_entity_poly.pdbx_seq_one_letter_code
_entity_poly.pdbx_strand_id
1 'polypeptide(L)'
;FFLTWLFLYLQIKLSPFLLCSQIFGGATHVNVSHMIHDLSFGPKYPGLHNPLDGTVRILHETSGTFKYYIKIVPTEYRYIWKEVLPTNQFSVSEYFSPMKEYDRSWPAVYFLYDLSPITVTIKEERRSFLHFITRLCAVLGGTFALTGMLDRWMYRLIEEVTKASGTRAYR
;
A
#
# COMPACT_ATOMS: atom_id res chain seq x y z
N PHE A 1 -52.99 16.88 18.29
CA PHE A 1 -51.73 16.37 18.89
C PHE A 1 -50.89 15.56 17.91
N PHE A 2 -51.40 14.48 17.32
CA PHE A 2 -50.63 13.71 16.33
C PHE A 2 -50.34 14.51 15.04
N LEU A 3 -51.34 15.21 14.48
CA LEU A 3 -51.15 16.04 13.28
C LEU A 3 -50.16 17.19 13.49
N THR A 4 -50.19 17.82 14.66
CA THR A 4 -49.27 18.94 14.98
C THR A 4 -47.84 18.44 15.16
N TRP A 5 -47.63 17.27 15.76
CA TRP A 5 -46.32 16.61 15.84
C TRP A 5 -45.81 16.14 14.47
N LEU A 6 -46.69 15.57 13.64
CA LEU A 6 -46.35 15.16 12.28
C LEU A 6 -45.95 16.37 11.42
N PHE A 7 -46.67 17.48 11.56
CA PHE A 7 -46.37 18.73 10.86
C PHE A 7 -45.05 19.35 11.33
N LEU A 8 -44.79 19.36 12.64
CA LEU A 8 -43.52 19.82 13.19
C LEU A 8 -42.35 18.92 12.75
N TYR A 9 -42.54 17.61 12.73
CA TYR A 9 -41.55 16.63 12.26
C TYR A 9 -41.24 16.80 10.77
N LEU A 10 -42.27 16.99 9.94
CA LEU A 10 -42.10 17.30 8.52
C LEU A 10 -41.39 18.64 8.31
N GLN A 11 -41.76 19.70 9.04
CA GLN A 11 -41.08 21.00 8.98
C GLN A 11 -39.60 20.91 9.34
N ILE A 12 -39.25 20.20 10.43
CA ILE A 12 -37.87 20.02 10.88
C ILE A 12 -37.05 19.22 9.84
N LYS A 13 -37.66 18.24 9.16
CA LYS A 13 -36.97 17.38 8.19
C LYS A 13 -36.88 18.01 6.79
N LEU A 14 -37.84 18.86 6.42
CA LEU A 14 -37.86 19.56 5.12
C LEU A 14 -37.07 20.88 5.13
N SER A 15 -36.94 21.56 6.28
CA SER A 15 -36.26 22.86 6.33
C SER A 15 -34.81 22.86 5.83
N PRO A 16 -33.96 21.84 6.11
CA PRO A 16 -32.58 21.85 5.63
C PRO A 16 -32.51 21.59 4.12
N PHE A 17 -33.41 20.74 3.61
CA PHE A 17 -33.46 20.39 2.19
C PHE A 17 -33.90 21.58 1.33
N LEU A 18 -34.96 22.28 1.74
CA LEU A 18 -35.46 23.48 1.07
C LEU A 18 -34.44 24.62 1.13
N LEU A 19 -33.79 24.82 2.28
CA LEU A 19 -32.77 25.84 2.45
C LEU A 19 -31.60 25.62 1.48
N CYS A 20 -31.11 24.38 1.38
CA CYS A 20 -30.02 24.04 0.46
C CYS A 20 -30.44 24.24 -1.01
N SER A 21 -31.70 23.92 -1.36
CA SER A 21 -32.24 24.16 -2.70
C SER A 21 -32.33 25.64 -3.05
N GLN A 22 -32.64 26.49 -2.07
CA GLN A 22 -32.69 27.94 -2.25
C GLN A 22 -31.29 28.57 -2.38
N ILE A 23 -30.28 28.05 -1.68
CA ILE A 23 -28.91 28.59 -1.72
C ILE A 23 -28.20 28.22 -3.01
N PHE A 24 -28.29 26.94 -3.43
CA PHE A 24 -27.50 26.43 -4.55
C PHE A 24 -28.24 26.40 -5.89
N GLY A 25 -29.52 26.80 -5.94
CA GLY A 25 -30.33 26.82 -7.17
C GLY A 25 -30.73 25.44 -7.70
N GLY A 26 -30.29 24.36 -7.02
CA GLY A 26 -30.59 22.97 -7.38
C GLY A 26 -29.40 22.06 -7.07
N ALA A 27 -29.68 20.79 -6.79
CA ALA A 27 -28.63 19.82 -6.44
C ALA A 27 -27.70 19.48 -7.63
N THR A 28 -28.12 19.78 -8.87
CA THR A 28 -27.32 19.61 -10.09
C THR A 28 -26.27 20.70 -10.32
N HIS A 29 -26.32 21.81 -9.57
CA HIS A 29 -25.41 22.95 -9.72
C HIS A 29 -24.25 22.97 -8.73
N VAL A 30 -24.13 21.96 -7.86
CA VAL A 30 -23.13 21.92 -6.81
C VAL A 30 -21.87 21.18 -7.27
N ASN A 31 -20.76 21.92 -7.35
CA ASN A 31 -19.47 21.33 -7.69
C ASN A 31 -18.84 20.63 -6.47
N VAL A 32 -18.51 19.34 -6.62
CA VAL A 32 -17.92 18.49 -5.58
C VAL A 32 -16.46 18.12 -5.89
N SER A 33 -15.81 18.90 -6.74
CA SER A 33 -14.37 18.77 -7.00
C SER A 33 -13.58 19.02 -5.72
N HIS A 34 -12.65 18.15 -5.40
CA HIS A 34 -11.87 18.23 -4.17
C HIS A 34 -10.47 17.63 -4.33
N MET A 35 -9.57 18.04 -3.44
CA MET A 35 -8.22 17.51 -3.31
C MET A 35 -8.02 17.03 -1.89
N ILE A 36 -7.58 15.78 -1.73
CA ILE A 36 -7.24 15.18 -0.44
C ILE A 36 -5.72 15.34 -0.30
N HIS A 37 -5.29 16.24 0.58
CA HIS A 37 -3.87 16.52 0.78
C HIS A 37 -3.18 15.43 1.60
N ASP A 38 -3.71 15.13 2.78
CA ASP A 38 -3.21 14.09 3.68
C ASP A 38 -4.41 13.47 4.42
N LEU A 39 -4.46 12.14 4.44
CA LEU A 39 -5.39 11.39 5.29
C LEU A 39 -4.63 10.26 5.96
N SER A 40 -4.48 10.33 7.28
CA SER A 40 -3.73 9.34 8.05
C SER A 40 -4.44 9.00 9.36
N PHE A 41 -4.25 7.75 9.82
CA PHE A 41 -4.85 7.23 11.04
C PHE A 41 -3.76 6.80 12.02
N GLY A 42 -3.38 7.70 12.92
CA GLY A 42 -2.34 7.46 13.93
C GLY A 42 -0.93 7.83 13.47
N PRO A 43 0.11 7.42 14.23
CA PRO A 43 1.49 7.82 13.98
C PRO A 43 2.06 7.17 12.72
N LYS A 44 2.78 7.93 11.89
CA LYS A 44 3.43 7.44 10.67
C LYS A 44 4.67 6.61 11.01
N TYR A 45 4.92 5.53 10.25
CA TYR A 45 6.12 4.70 10.36
C TYR A 45 6.87 4.62 9.01
N PRO A 46 8.16 4.24 8.99
CA PRO A 46 8.93 4.19 7.75
C PRO A 46 8.32 3.21 6.75
N GLY A 47 8.05 3.69 5.53
CA GLY A 47 7.43 2.88 4.47
C GLY A 47 5.90 2.86 4.49
N LEU A 48 5.24 3.61 5.40
CA LEU A 48 3.79 3.84 5.32
C LEU A 48 3.49 4.77 4.15
N HIS A 49 2.69 4.29 3.20
CA HIS A 49 2.17 5.06 2.08
C HIS A 49 0.64 5.03 2.12
N ASN A 50 0.02 6.19 2.34
CA ASN A 50 -1.44 6.28 2.38
C ASN A 50 -2.00 6.38 0.96
N PRO A 51 -3.04 5.62 0.62
CA PRO A 51 -3.59 5.58 -0.75
C PRO A 51 -4.32 6.85 -1.19
N LEU A 52 -4.75 7.71 -0.26
CA LEU A 52 -5.50 8.93 -0.57
C LEU A 52 -4.67 10.22 -0.53
N ASP A 53 -3.41 10.17 -0.12
CA ASP A 53 -2.56 11.35 -0.03
C ASP A 53 -2.32 11.92 -1.44
N GLY A 54 -2.55 13.23 -1.59
CA GLY A 54 -2.40 13.95 -2.87
C GLY A 54 -3.43 13.63 -3.95
N THR A 55 -4.52 12.92 -3.63
CA THR A 55 -5.53 12.57 -4.63
C THR A 55 -6.42 13.76 -4.99
N VAL A 56 -6.63 13.99 -6.29
CA VAL A 56 -7.43 15.10 -6.82
C VAL A 56 -8.59 14.56 -7.63
N ARG A 57 -9.79 15.10 -7.40
CA ARG A 57 -11.00 14.79 -8.17
C ARG A 57 -11.63 16.08 -8.67
N ILE A 58 -11.71 16.21 -9.99
CA ILE A 58 -12.28 17.37 -10.67
C ILE A 58 -13.46 16.91 -11.52
N LEU A 59 -14.61 17.53 -11.31
CA LEU A 59 -15.85 17.29 -12.03
C LEU A 59 -16.12 18.51 -12.89
N HIS A 60 -16.25 18.28 -14.19
CA HIS A 60 -16.39 19.35 -15.17
C HIS A 60 -17.85 19.65 -15.51
N GLU A 61 -18.74 18.64 -15.51
CA GLU A 61 -20.12 18.82 -16.03
C GLU A 61 -21.20 18.04 -15.27
N THR A 62 -20.83 17.29 -14.21
CA THR A 62 -21.79 16.49 -13.46
C THR A 62 -21.68 16.79 -11.97
N SER A 63 -22.83 16.93 -11.32
CA SER A 63 -22.93 16.91 -9.86
C SER A 63 -23.18 15.48 -9.41
N GLY A 64 -22.60 15.09 -8.29
CA GLY A 64 -22.62 13.69 -7.86
C GLY A 64 -22.12 13.53 -6.45
N THR A 65 -22.26 12.33 -5.92
CA THR A 65 -21.79 11.97 -4.59
C THR A 65 -20.55 11.11 -4.69
N PHE A 66 -19.47 11.52 -4.01
CA PHE A 66 -18.28 10.70 -3.79
C PHE A 66 -18.41 9.97 -2.47
N LYS A 67 -18.14 8.67 -2.47
CA LYS A 67 -18.07 7.85 -1.28
C LYS A 67 -16.72 7.15 -1.24
N TYR A 68 -15.91 7.48 -0.24
CA TYR A 68 -14.67 6.82 0.08
C TYR A 68 -14.94 5.82 1.21
N TYR A 69 -14.92 4.54 0.88
CA TYR A 69 -15.01 3.45 1.85
C TYR A 69 -13.60 3.13 2.33
N ILE A 70 -13.28 3.60 3.53
CA ILE A 70 -11.98 3.45 4.18
C ILE A 70 -12.07 2.26 5.13
N LYS A 71 -11.23 1.24 4.91
CA LYS A 71 -11.10 0.12 5.83
C LYS A 71 -9.82 0.25 6.62
N ILE A 72 -9.94 0.54 7.90
CA ILE A 72 -8.81 0.77 8.81
C ILE A 72 -8.38 -0.58 9.39
N VAL A 73 -7.09 -0.87 9.35
CA VAL A 73 -6.47 -2.09 9.86
C VAL A 73 -5.50 -1.70 10.98
N PRO A 74 -5.83 -2.02 12.25
CA PRO A 74 -4.90 -1.83 13.35
C PRO A 74 -3.57 -2.52 13.07
N THR A 75 -2.47 -1.81 13.24
CA THR A 75 -1.14 -2.30 12.91
C THR A 75 -0.17 -2.04 14.06
N GLU A 76 0.59 -3.05 14.46
CA GLU A 76 1.68 -2.90 15.41
C GLU A 76 3.02 -2.93 14.68
N TYR A 77 3.77 -1.83 14.73
CA TYR A 77 5.12 -1.78 14.19
C TYR A 77 6.15 -2.04 15.29
N ARG A 78 6.88 -3.15 15.18
CA ARG A 78 7.92 -3.56 16.12
C ARG A 78 9.29 -3.17 15.58
N TYR A 79 9.86 -2.12 16.17
CA TYR A 79 11.24 -1.70 15.90
C TYR A 79 12.24 -2.71 16.47
N ILE A 80 13.45 -2.73 15.92
CA ILE A 80 14.54 -3.58 16.44
C ILE A 80 15.03 -3.11 17.82
N TRP A 81 15.06 -1.80 18.05
CA TRP A 81 15.66 -1.19 19.26
C TRP A 81 14.72 -0.26 20.03
N LYS A 82 13.49 -0.06 19.53
CA LYS A 82 12.49 0.82 20.16
C LYS A 82 11.26 0.01 20.57
N GLU A 83 10.41 0.64 21.37
CA GLU A 83 9.12 0.09 21.76
C GLU A 83 8.20 -0.16 20.56
N VAL A 84 7.21 -1.02 20.78
CA VAL A 84 6.17 -1.30 19.77
C VAL A 84 5.36 -0.02 19.54
N LEU A 85 5.28 0.42 18.29
CA LEU A 85 4.47 1.57 17.89
C LEU A 85 3.09 1.09 17.40
N PRO A 86 2.01 1.33 18.16
CA PRO A 86 0.66 1.12 17.65
C PRO A 86 0.35 2.19 16.60
N THR A 87 -0.04 1.74 15.42
CA THR A 87 -0.38 2.58 14.26
C THR A 87 -1.54 1.94 13.50
N ASN A 88 -2.01 2.58 12.43
CA ASN A 88 -3.03 1.99 11.57
C ASN A 88 -2.62 2.11 10.11
N GLN A 89 -2.92 1.05 9.37
CA GLN A 89 -2.94 1.08 7.92
C GLN A 89 -4.39 1.20 7.46
N PHE A 90 -4.61 1.63 6.23
CA PHE A 90 -5.95 1.62 5.68
C PHE A 90 -5.94 1.35 4.18
N SER A 91 -7.02 0.74 3.71
CA SER A 91 -7.32 0.62 2.28
C SER A 91 -8.54 1.45 1.95
N VAL A 92 -8.68 1.83 0.68
CA VAL A 92 -9.77 2.69 0.22
C VAL A 92 -10.39 2.13 -1.03
N SER A 93 -11.72 2.08 -1.03
CA SER A 93 -12.53 1.85 -2.21
C SER A 93 -13.35 3.11 -2.49
N GLU A 94 -13.22 3.64 -3.69
CA GLU A 94 -13.96 4.83 -4.11
C GLU A 94 -15.19 4.45 -4.92
N TYR A 95 -16.28 5.15 -4.66
CA TYR A 95 -17.51 5.02 -5.41
C TYR A 95 -18.06 6.41 -5.76
N PHE A 96 -18.24 6.65 -7.06
CA PHE A 96 -18.89 7.86 -7.56
C PHE A 96 -20.30 7.54 -8.02
N SER A 97 -21.27 8.28 -7.50
CA SER A 97 -22.67 8.20 -7.91
C SER A 97 -23.06 9.51 -8.57
N PRO A 98 -23.23 9.56 -9.90
CA PRO A 98 -23.70 10.76 -10.57
C PRO A 98 -25.14 11.05 -10.15
N MET A 99 -25.47 12.32 -9.95
CA MET A 99 -26.84 12.69 -9.64
C MET A 99 -27.73 12.53 -10.87
N LYS A 100 -28.92 11.96 -10.64
CA LYS A 100 -30.02 12.02 -11.60
C LYS A 100 -30.95 13.17 -11.21
N GLU A 101 -31.67 13.70 -12.18
CA GLU A 101 -32.57 14.85 -12.00
C GLU A 101 -33.69 14.61 -10.96
N TYR A 102 -34.07 13.34 -10.76
CA TYR A 102 -35.06 12.91 -9.77
C TYR A 102 -34.49 12.50 -8.41
N ASP A 103 -33.16 12.50 -8.25
CA ASP A 103 -32.55 12.17 -6.96
C ASP A 103 -32.83 13.29 -5.96
N ARG A 104 -33.49 12.93 -4.86
CA ARG A 104 -33.69 13.84 -3.70
C ARG A 104 -32.44 13.93 -2.82
N SER A 105 -31.33 13.38 -3.29
CA SER A 105 -30.06 13.31 -2.60
C SER A 105 -29.25 14.55 -2.92
N TRP A 106 -28.60 15.16 -1.92
CA TRP A 106 -27.66 16.24 -2.16
C TRP A 106 -26.28 15.67 -2.49
N PRO A 107 -25.56 16.27 -3.46
CA PRO A 107 -24.22 15.83 -3.81
C PRO A 107 -23.27 16.19 -2.67
N ALA A 108 -22.41 15.26 -2.31
CA ALA A 108 -21.50 15.40 -1.17
C ALA A 108 -20.29 14.48 -1.31
N VAL A 109 -19.25 14.76 -0.53
CA VAL A 109 -18.12 13.86 -0.31
C VAL A 109 -18.32 13.16 1.03
N TYR A 110 -18.41 11.83 1.02
CA TYR A 110 -18.52 11.01 2.21
C TYR A 110 -17.24 10.20 2.41
N PHE A 111 -16.71 10.28 3.64
CA PHE A 111 -15.65 9.39 4.12
C PHE A 111 -16.29 8.40 5.10
N LEU A 112 -16.54 7.18 4.64
CA LEU A 112 -17.10 6.11 5.45
C LEU A 112 -15.95 5.24 5.92
N TYR A 113 -15.70 5.19 7.23
CA TYR A 113 -14.65 4.34 7.79
C TYR A 113 -15.23 3.14 8.52
N ASP A 114 -14.59 1.99 8.37
CA ASP A 114 -14.89 0.76 9.10
C ASP A 114 -13.60 0.15 9.68
N LEU A 115 -13.69 -0.44 10.86
CA LEU A 115 -12.56 -1.05 11.56
C LEU A 115 -12.48 -2.53 11.21
N SER A 116 -11.35 -2.94 10.65
CA SER A 116 -11.07 -4.35 10.40
C SER A 116 -10.84 -5.09 11.72
N PRO A 117 -11.47 -6.26 11.93
CA PRO A 117 -11.28 -7.06 13.15
C PRO A 117 -9.93 -7.81 13.19
N ILE A 118 -9.02 -7.54 12.24
CA ILE A 118 -7.71 -8.20 12.12
C ILE A 118 -6.63 -7.17 12.43
N THR A 119 -5.63 -7.58 13.21
CA THR A 119 -4.45 -6.76 13.52
C THR A 119 -3.24 -7.27 12.75
N VAL A 120 -2.48 -6.37 12.13
CA VAL A 120 -1.25 -6.69 11.39
C VAL A 120 -0.04 -6.36 12.25
N THR A 121 0.90 -7.29 12.41
CA THR A 121 2.15 -7.02 13.13
C THR A 121 3.31 -6.98 12.14
N ILE A 122 3.92 -5.81 11.97
CA ILE A 122 5.12 -5.62 11.14
C ILE A 122 6.33 -5.65 12.05
N LYS A 123 7.27 -6.56 11.79
CA LYS A 123 8.55 -6.64 12.51
C LYS A 123 9.65 -6.14 11.60
N GLU A 124 10.44 -5.21 12.10
CA GLU A 124 11.66 -4.78 11.42
C GLU A 124 12.75 -5.85 11.64
N GLU A 125 13.13 -6.58 10.60
CA GLU A 125 14.18 -7.59 10.66
C GLU A 125 15.48 -7.10 10.01
N ARG A 126 16.62 -7.34 10.66
CA ARG A 126 17.93 -7.20 10.00
C ARG A 126 18.30 -8.52 9.36
N ARG A 127 18.85 -8.46 8.14
CA ARG A 127 19.50 -9.62 7.51
C ARG A 127 20.63 -10.10 8.42
N SER A 128 20.68 -11.41 8.67
CA SER A 128 21.71 -11.97 9.56
C SER A 128 23.10 -11.80 8.96
N PHE A 129 24.03 -11.28 9.75
CA PHE A 129 25.45 -11.18 9.37
C PHE A 129 26.06 -12.56 9.07
N LEU A 130 25.48 -13.62 9.63
CA LEU A 130 25.85 -15.01 9.35
C LEU A 130 25.64 -15.38 7.88
N HIS A 131 24.61 -14.85 7.21
CA HIS A 131 24.44 -15.06 5.77
C HIS A 131 25.58 -14.47 4.94
N PHE A 132 26.22 -13.39 5.42
CA PHE A 132 27.41 -12.85 4.76
C PHE A 132 28.63 -13.73 4.99
N ILE A 133 28.89 -14.15 6.23
CA ILE A 133 30.03 -15.03 6.56
C ILE A 133 29.96 -16.36 5.81
N THR A 134 28.78 -16.97 5.76
CA THR A 134 28.58 -18.23 5.03
C THR A 134 28.85 -18.08 3.54
N ARG A 135 28.44 -16.96 2.92
CA ARG A 135 28.80 -16.64 1.52
C ARG A 135 30.30 -16.42 1.33
N LEU A 136 30.95 -15.71 2.26
CA LEU A 136 32.39 -15.47 2.20
C LEU A 136 33.18 -16.78 2.30
N CYS A 137 32.80 -17.66 3.24
CA CYS A 137 33.39 -18.98 3.40
C CYS A 137 33.20 -19.84 2.14
N ALA A 138 32.01 -19.82 1.54
CA ALA A 138 31.74 -20.56 0.31
C ALA A 138 32.64 -20.13 -0.86
N VAL A 139 32.90 -18.82 -1.01
CA VAL A 139 33.81 -18.30 -2.04
C VAL A 139 35.25 -18.71 -1.74
N LEU A 140 35.73 -18.54 -0.51
CA LEU A 140 37.11 -18.88 -0.13
C LEU A 140 37.38 -20.39 -0.25
N GLY A 141 36.49 -21.23 0.31
CA GLY A 141 36.59 -22.69 0.20
C GLY A 141 36.50 -23.17 -1.24
N GLY A 142 35.62 -22.56 -2.04
CA GLY A 142 35.50 -22.83 -3.48
C GLY A 142 36.78 -22.51 -4.24
N THR A 143 37.37 -21.33 -4.02
CA THR A 143 38.64 -20.95 -4.67
C THR A 143 39.79 -21.89 -4.31
N PHE A 144 39.94 -22.24 -3.03
CA PHE A 144 41.01 -23.14 -2.58
C PHE A 144 40.86 -24.56 -3.17
N ALA A 145 39.63 -25.09 -3.20
CA ALA A 145 39.34 -26.38 -3.82
C ALA A 145 39.63 -26.37 -5.33
N LEU A 146 39.21 -25.30 -6.04
CA LEU A 146 39.43 -25.14 -7.47
C LEU A 146 40.92 -25.08 -7.81
N THR A 147 41.73 -24.32 -7.07
CA THR A 147 43.18 -24.25 -7.30
C THR A 147 43.84 -25.62 -7.11
N GLY A 148 43.50 -26.35 -6.04
CA GLY A 148 44.06 -27.69 -5.79
C GLY A 148 43.64 -28.74 -6.82
N MET A 149 42.42 -28.65 -7.35
CA MET A 149 41.96 -29.51 -8.45
C MET A 149 42.69 -29.20 -9.75
N LEU A 150 42.81 -27.92 -10.11
CA LEU A 150 43.47 -27.46 -11.34
C LEU A 150 44.95 -27.87 -11.37
N ASP A 151 45.66 -27.73 -10.25
CA ASP A 151 47.07 -28.10 -10.16
C ASP A 151 47.28 -29.60 -10.43
N ARG A 152 46.46 -30.46 -9.80
CA ARG A 152 46.49 -31.92 -10.05
C ARG A 152 46.12 -32.29 -11.48
N TRP A 153 45.16 -31.59 -12.09
CA TRP A 153 44.79 -31.80 -13.50
C TRP A 153 45.93 -31.40 -14.43
N MET A 154 46.55 -30.25 -14.18
CA MET A 154 47.68 -29.75 -14.96
C MET A 154 48.87 -30.71 -14.93
N TYR A 155 49.27 -31.20 -13.75
CA TYR A 155 50.37 -32.17 -13.65
C TYR A 155 50.09 -33.45 -14.45
N ARG A 156 48.87 -34.00 -14.37
CA ARG A 156 48.48 -35.19 -15.13
C ARG A 156 48.50 -34.96 -16.64
N LEU A 157 47.99 -33.82 -17.10
CA LEU A 157 48.00 -33.47 -18.52
C LEU A 157 49.43 -33.30 -19.04
N ILE A 158 50.32 -32.66 -18.28
CA ILE A 158 51.73 -32.50 -18.67
C ILE A 158 52.41 -33.86 -18.76
N GLU A 159 52.18 -34.76 -17.80
CA GLU A 159 52.75 -36.11 -17.79
C GLU A 159 52.25 -36.94 -18.99
N GLU A 160 50.95 -36.91 -19.31
CA GLU A 160 50.41 -37.60 -20.47
C GLU A 160 50.96 -37.06 -21.80
N VAL A 161 51.07 -35.73 -21.94
CA VAL A 161 51.63 -35.10 -23.14
C VAL A 161 53.12 -35.42 -23.30
N THR A 162 53.91 -35.34 -22.23
CA THR A 162 55.34 -35.69 -22.27
C THR A 162 55.55 -37.17 -22.57
N LYS A 163 54.75 -38.07 -21.99
CA LYS A 163 54.81 -39.51 -22.24
C LYS A 163 54.40 -39.87 -23.68
N ALA A 164 53.36 -39.22 -24.22
CA ALA A 164 52.93 -39.37 -25.60
C ALA A 164 53.97 -38.83 -26.61
N SER A 165 54.61 -37.69 -26.30
CA SER A 165 55.71 -37.12 -27.08
C SER A 165 56.93 -38.04 -27.10
N GLY A 166 57.33 -38.60 -25.95
CA GLY A 166 58.46 -39.52 -25.85
C GLY A 166 58.27 -40.83 -26.63
N THR A 167 57.05 -41.35 -26.66
CA THR A 167 56.70 -42.57 -27.41
C THR A 167 56.72 -42.32 -28.93
N ARG A 168 56.45 -41.09 -29.37
CA ARG A 168 56.51 -40.68 -30.78
C ARG A 168 57.93 -40.46 -31.31
N ALA A 169 58.89 -40.16 -30.44
CA ALA A 169 60.29 -39.92 -30.82
C ALA A 169 61.15 -41.20 -30.91
N TYR A 170 60.67 -42.31 -30.35
CA TYR A 170 61.36 -43.62 -30.38
C TYR A 170 60.88 -44.51 -31.55
N ARG A 171 59.90 -44.06 -32.33
CA ARG A 171 59.35 -44.77 -33.48
C ARG A 171 59.77 -44.08 -34.78
#